data_AF-V2Y950-F1
#
_entry.id   AF-V2Y950-F1
#
_cell.length_a   1.000
_cell.length_b   1.000
_cell.length_c   1.000
_cell.angle_alpha   90.00
_cell.angle_beta   90.00
_cell.angle_gamma   90.00
#
_symmetry.space_group_name_H-M   'P 1'
#
loop_
_entity.id
_entity.type
_entity.pdbx_description
1 polymer ?
#
loop_
_entity_poly.entity_id
_entity_poly.type
_entity_poly.pdbx_seq_one_letter_code
_entity_poly.pdbx_strand_id
1 'polypeptide(L)'
;MTTHVLPNLQPISTPGQRILPSGAVFPYVASPAPDDSNTLRDWIQAASTWQEKLEKLLDDHGALILRGLPITTADEFSQFLHSFGWTPHVDVGNMAKRKVLAPNVARANEGPPDLYIGSHNEFGLSNIFPSHICFWAGIVPEQGGETALASGHVLYEQLRLLAPEFIDALTEKGVTYTIYHPTNNIPNTAWGNGILNAWGSQVTPKDDDGTVKRKVEAEIKRISPESTCEWIEEGEYKGGLYSKQRVPAIRKQPNTNLPVLFCNLVSVYLGAVKLGTVDPPHHTETGFYKPPPQYGDDTPIPMEYLDLLLSLVEQTRTMTRWESNDVMIINNISTQHSRLPWTKGDRHVLASLWDSGLEKRTETWSRTARNSTE
;
A
#
# COMPACT_ATOMS: atom_id res chain seq x y z
N MET A 1 -18.71 -23.50 -0.96
CA MET A 1 -17.37 -23.03 -0.58
C MET A 1 -17.08 -23.60 0.80
N THR A 2 -16.00 -24.35 0.97
CA THR A 2 -15.52 -24.73 2.31
C THR A 2 -15.09 -23.45 3.01
N THR A 3 -15.78 -23.04 4.07
CA THR A 3 -15.39 -21.89 4.88
C THR A 3 -14.08 -22.23 5.57
N HIS A 4 -12.97 -21.69 5.06
CA HIS A 4 -11.70 -21.74 5.76
C HIS A 4 -11.82 -20.83 6.96
N VAL A 5 -11.84 -21.40 8.15
CA VAL A 5 -11.85 -20.63 9.39
C VAL A 5 -10.52 -20.85 10.08
N LEU A 6 -9.88 -19.75 10.46
CA LEU A 6 -8.67 -19.78 11.28
C LEU A 6 -9.00 -20.47 12.62
N PRO A 7 -8.16 -21.39 13.11
CA PRO A 7 -8.33 -22.01 14.42
C PRO A 7 -8.69 -21.01 15.51
N ASN A 8 -9.65 -21.39 16.37
CA ASN A 8 -10.17 -20.62 17.50
C ASN A 8 -10.96 -19.34 17.16
N LEU A 9 -11.13 -19.02 15.87
CA LEU A 9 -11.92 -17.89 15.43
C LEU A 9 -13.25 -18.35 14.83
N GLN A 10 -14.22 -17.46 14.80
CA GLN A 10 -15.49 -17.63 14.09
C GLN A 10 -15.77 -16.38 13.24
N PRO A 11 -16.33 -16.54 12.03
CA PRO A 11 -16.73 -15.41 11.21
C PRO A 11 -17.80 -14.59 11.93
N ILE A 12 -17.69 -13.26 11.86
CA ILE A 12 -18.71 -12.33 12.30
C ILE A 12 -19.04 -11.35 11.17
N SER A 13 -20.26 -10.80 11.20
CA SER A 13 -20.66 -9.75 10.26
C SER A 13 -20.55 -8.39 10.92
N THR A 14 -20.04 -7.42 10.18
CA THR A 14 -19.91 -6.03 10.63
C THR A 14 -20.47 -5.07 9.58
N PRO A 15 -21.04 -3.92 10.00
CA PRO A 15 -21.42 -2.87 9.07
C PRO A 15 -20.23 -2.40 8.23
N GLY A 16 -20.47 -2.15 6.95
CA GLY A 16 -19.46 -1.64 6.02
C GLY A 16 -18.71 -2.72 5.22
N GLN A 17 -18.95 -4.01 5.50
CA GLN A 17 -18.56 -5.11 4.62
C GLN A 17 -19.34 -5.08 3.30
N ARG A 18 -18.75 -5.66 2.25
CA ARG A 18 -19.37 -5.87 0.94
C ARG A 18 -19.22 -7.31 0.50
N ILE A 19 -19.97 -7.71 -0.52
CA ILE A 19 -19.77 -8.98 -1.22
C ILE A 19 -19.05 -8.70 -2.53
N LEU A 20 -17.90 -9.35 -2.73
CA LEU A 20 -17.16 -9.30 -4.00
C LEU A 20 -17.92 -10.08 -5.09
N PRO A 21 -17.65 -9.83 -6.38
CA PRO A 21 -18.24 -10.60 -7.48
C PRO A 21 -18.02 -12.12 -7.36
N SER A 22 -16.97 -12.56 -6.67
CA SER A 22 -16.70 -13.97 -6.36
C SER A 22 -17.69 -14.59 -5.36
N GLY A 23 -18.50 -13.78 -4.68
CA GLY A 23 -19.37 -14.18 -3.57
C GLY A 23 -18.71 -14.09 -2.18
N ALA A 24 -17.43 -13.74 -2.11
CA ALA A 24 -16.69 -13.60 -0.86
C ALA A 24 -17.02 -12.28 -0.13
N VAL A 25 -17.07 -12.30 1.20
CA VAL A 25 -17.24 -11.10 2.03
C VAL A 25 -15.94 -10.30 2.08
N PHE A 26 -15.98 -8.97 1.97
CA PHE A 26 -14.81 -8.10 1.97
C PHE A 26 -15.03 -6.89 2.91
N PRO A 27 -14.12 -6.65 3.87
CA PRO A 27 -13.14 -7.61 4.39
C PRO A 27 -13.81 -8.77 5.13
N TYR A 28 -13.11 -9.90 5.26
CA TYR A 28 -13.54 -10.96 6.17
C TYR A 28 -13.26 -10.52 7.61
N VAL A 29 -14.22 -10.74 8.52
CA VAL A 29 -14.07 -10.36 9.93
C VAL A 29 -14.27 -11.60 10.77
N ALA A 30 -13.36 -11.84 11.71
CA ALA A 30 -13.44 -12.96 12.61
C ALA A 30 -13.10 -12.54 14.04
N SER A 31 -13.75 -13.19 15.00
CA SER A 31 -13.49 -12.98 16.43
C SER A 31 -13.38 -14.32 17.15
N PRO A 32 -12.81 -14.35 18.36
CA PRO A 32 -12.96 -15.48 19.26
C PRO A 32 -14.43 -15.73 19.63
N ALA A 33 -14.70 -16.87 20.26
CA ALA A 33 -15.97 -17.10 20.94
C ALA A 33 -16.14 -16.11 22.13
N PRO A 34 -17.36 -15.71 22.50
CA PRO A 34 -17.57 -14.78 23.62
C PRO A 34 -17.01 -15.26 24.97
N ASP A 35 -16.88 -16.57 25.15
CA ASP A 35 -16.33 -17.26 26.33
C ASP A 35 -14.88 -17.72 26.14
N ASP A 36 -14.20 -17.23 25.09
CA ASP A 36 -12.79 -17.51 24.84
C ASP A 36 -11.93 -17.04 26.02
N SER A 37 -11.05 -17.94 26.48
CA SER A 37 -10.11 -17.67 27.58
C SER A 37 -8.64 -17.85 27.15
N ASN A 38 -8.39 -17.90 25.83
CA ASN A 38 -7.05 -18.02 25.28
C ASN A 38 -6.21 -16.80 25.64
N THR A 39 -5.03 -17.05 26.20
CA THR A 39 -4.03 -16.00 26.45
C THR A 39 -3.37 -15.58 25.14
N LEU A 40 -2.64 -14.45 25.15
CA LEU A 40 -1.82 -14.06 23.99
C LEU A 40 -0.87 -15.19 23.55
N ARG A 41 -0.30 -15.95 24.50
CA ARG A 41 0.59 -17.07 24.19
C ARG A 41 -0.13 -18.17 23.41
N ASP A 42 -1.37 -18.48 23.80
CA ASP A 42 -2.19 -19.49 23.11
C ASP A 42 -2.53 -19.02 21.69
N TRP A 43 -2.82 -17.72 21.51
CA TRP A 43 -3.04 -17.12 20.19
C TRP A 43 -1.80 -17.13 19.31
N ILE A 44 -0.63 -16.79 19.84
CA ILE A 44 0.66 -16.88 19.12
C ILE A 44 0.92 -18.33 18.69
N GLN A 45 0.69 -19.29 19.59
CA GLN A 45 0.88 -20.71 19.28
C GLN A 45 -0.10 -21.18 18.19
N ALA A 46 -1.37 -20.79 18.26
CA ALA A 46 -2.36 -21.11 17.24
C ALA A 46 -1.99 -20.47 15.88
N ALA A 47 -1.67 -19.19 15.89
CA ALA A 47 -1.30 -18.39 14.73
C ALA A 47 -0.11 -18.96 13.94
N SER A 48 0.84 -19.59 14.64
CA SER A 48 1.98 -20.29 13.98
C SER A 48 1.58 -21.43 13.04
N THR A 49 0.32 -21.89 13.10
CA THR A 49 -0.21 -22.95 12.24
C THR A 49 -1.14 -22.42 11.14
N TRP A 50 -1.31 -21.10 11.03
CA TRP A 50 -2.35 -20.50 10.18
C TRP A 50 -1.95 -20.30 8.73
N GLN A 51 -0.67 -20.41 8.37
CA GLN A 51 -0.12 -20.00 7.07
C GLN A 51 -1.01 -20.32 5.87
N GLU A 52 -1.32 -21.60 5.63
CA GLU A 52 -2.13 -22.03 4.48
C GLU A 52 -3.56 -21.46 4.50
N LYS A 53 -4.22 -21.50 5.66
CA LYS A 53 -5.60 -21.00 5.81
C LYS A 53 -5.67 -19.47 5.72
N LEU A 54 -4.67 -18.78 6.26
CA LEU A 54 -4.55 -17.33 6.23
C LEU A 54 -4.33 -16.86 4.79
N GLU A 55 -3.43 -17.50 4.05
CA GLU A 55 -3.21 -17.23 2.63
C GLU A 55 -4.51 -17.43 1.83
N LYS A 56 -5.21 -18.55 2.02
CA LYS A 56 -6.47 -18.80 1.33
C LYS A 56 -7.55 -17.76 1.65
N LEU A 57 -7.69 -17.38 2.92
CA LEU A 57 -8.62 -16.33 3.32
C LEU A 57 -8.25 -14.97 2.71
N LEU A 58 -6.96 -14.63 2.66
CA LEU A 58 -6.47 -13.40 2.04
C LEU A 58 -6.66 -13.39 0.52
N ASP A 59 -6.58 -14.55 -0.14
CA ASP A 59 -6.87 -14.70 -1.56
C ASP A 59 -8.36 -14.50 -1.86
N ASP A 60 -9.23 -15.16 -1.08
CA ASP A 60 -10.68 -15.14 -1.30
C ASP A 60 -11.29 -13.78 -0.92
N HIS A 61 -10.80 -13.18 0.18
CA HIS A 61 -11.41 -12.01 0.80
C HIS A 61 -10.60 -10.72 0.67
N GLY A 62 -9.34 -10.76 0.21
CA GLY A 62 -8.48 -9.57 0.04
C GLY A 62 -7.96 -8.93 1.35
N ALA A 63 -8.72 -8.99 2.44
CA ALA A 63 -8.31 -8.54 3.76
C ALA A 63 -9.09 -9.26 4.87
N LEU A 64 -8.44 -9.38 6.04
CA LEU A 64 -9.03 -9.88 7.28
C LEU A 64 -8.98 -8.82 8.38
N ILE A 65 -10.00 -8.81 9.23
CA ILE A 65 -9.99 -8.12 10.52
C ILE A 65 -10.19 -9.17 11.60
N LEU A 66 -9.21 -9.27 12.51
CA LEU A 66 -9.27 -10.10 13.70
C LEU A 66 -9.65 -9.21 14.88
N ARG A 67 -10.83 -9.45 15.44
CA ARG A 67 -11.46 -8.61 16.47
C ARG A 67 -11.54 -9.33 17.80
N GLY A 68 -11.24 -8.62 18.89
CA GLY A 68 -11.35 -9.16 20.25
C GLY A 68 -10.17 -10.05 20.68
N LEU A 69 -9.04 -10.01 19.98
CA LEU A 69 -7.81 -10.66 20.45
C LEU A 69 -7.22 -9.89 21.64
N PRO A 70 -6.52 -10.57 22.58
CA PRO A 70 -5.87 -9.93 23.73
C PRO A 70 -4.53 -9.28 23.33
N ILE A 71 -4.55 -8.40 22.32
CA ILE A 71 -3.39 -7.67 21.79
C ILE A 71 -3.57 -6.19 22.09
N THR A 72 -2.88 -5.69 23.11
CA THR A 72 -3.10 -4.36 23.69
C THR A 72 -1.90 -3.42 23.56
N THR A 73 -0.75 -3.93 23.10
CA THR A 73 0.48 -3.16 22.94
C THR A 73 1.17 -3.40 21.60
N ALA A 74 2.10 -2.51 21.25
CA ALA A 74 2.92 -2.63 20.04
C ALA A 74 3.78 -3.90 20.04
N ASP A 75 4.34 -4.29 21.20
CA ASP A 75 5.15 -5.50 21.36
C ASP A 75 4.32 -6.78 21.21
N GLU A 76 3.10 -6.80 21.75
CA GLU A 76 2.18 -7.95 21.59
C GLU A 76 1.74 -8.09 20.12
N PHE A 77 1.46 -6.98 19.45
CA PHE A 77 1.16 -6.96 18.02
C PHE A 77 2.35 -7.47 17.19
N SER A 78 3.56 -7.02 17.51
CA SER A 78 4.79 -7.51 16.88
C SER A 78 4.96 -9.02 17.06
N GLN A 79 4.89 -9.52 18.30
CA GLN A 79 5.02 -10.95 18.61
C GLN A 79 3.98 -11.80 17.87
N PHE A 80 2.74 -11.32 17.80
CA PHE A 80 1.67 -12.00 17.08
C PHE A 80 1.98 -12.13 15.59
N LEU A 81 2.39 -11.05 14.91
CA LEU A 81 2.71 -11.11 13.48
C LEU A 81 3.95 -11.96 13.17
N HIS A 82 4.96 -11.94 14.04
CA HIS A 82 6.13 -12.79 13.91
C HIS A 82 5.80 -14.29 13.97
N SER A 83 4.65 -14.66 14.55
CA SER A 83 4.20 -16.06 14.59
C SER A 83 3.76 -16.60 13.23
N PHE A 84 3.39 -15.76 12.27
CA PHE A 84 2.91 -16.20 10.94
C PHE A 84 4.02 -16.78 10.05
N GLY A 85 5.29 -16.71 10.46
CA GLY A 85 6.42 -17.24 9.70
C GLY A 85 6.74 -16.46 8.41
N TRP A 86 6.25 -15.23 8.30
CA TRP A 86 6.64 -14.29 7.26
C TRP A 86 7.99 -13.65 7.57
N THR A 87 8.61 -13.06 6.54
CA THR A 87 9.83 -12.26 6.69
C THR A 87 9.45 -10.78 6.73
N PRO A 88 10.03 -9.96 7.63
CA PRO A 88 9.77 -8.53 7.59
C PRO A 88 10.23 -7.90 6.28
N HIS A 89 9.40 -7.03 5.70
CA HIS A 89 9.72 -6.35 4.46
C HIS A 89 10.89 -5.37 4.63
N VAL A 90 11.76 -5.32 3.63
CA VAL A 90 12.87 -4.36 3.57
C VAL A 90 12.49 -3.19 2.66
N ASP A 91 12.28 -2.04 3.27
CA ASP A 91 11.94 -0.80 2.58
C ASP A 91 13.03 -0.38 1.56
N VAL A 92 12.61 0.00 0.35
CA VAL A 92 13.47 0.55 -0.70
C VAL A 92 12.75 1.73 -1.35
N GLY A 93 13.40 2.89 -1.43
CA GLY A 93 12.74 4.08 -1.97
C GLY A 93 11.67 4.67 -1.04
N ASN A 94 11.68 4.30 0.25
CA ASN A 94 10.66 4.77 1.19
C ASN A 94 10.80 6.27 1.47
N MET A 95 9.70 6.97 1.29
CA MET A 95 9.58 8.42 1.39
C MET A 95 9.04 8.87 2.76
N ALA A 96 8.76 7.95 3.67
CA ALA A 96 8.18 8.25 4.99
C ALA A 96 9.18 7.94 6.12
N LYS A 97 9.30 8.85 7.08
CA LYS A 97 10.01 8.58 8.33
C LYS A 97 9.08 7.83 9.28
N ARG A 98 9.42 6.59 9.61
CA ARG A 98 8.64 5.76 10.52
C ARG A 98 9.21 5.81 11.93
N LYS A 99 8.39 6.19 12.91
CA LYS A 99 8.72 6.01 14.33
C LYS A 99 8.46 4.56 14.70
N VAL A 100 9.53 3.77 14.81
CA VAL A 100 9.48 2.37 15.27
C VAL A 100 9.10 2.35 16.75
N LEU A 101 8.14 1.48 17.11
CA LEU A 101 7.65 1.33 18.48
C LEU A 101 7.85 -0.08 19.05
N ALA A 102 8.01 -1.08 18.18
CA ALA A 102 8.38 -2.46 18.51
C ALA A 102 9.06 -3.08 17.27
N PRO A 103 9.69 -4.28 17.36
CA PRO A 103 10.29 -4.94 16.20
C PRO A 103 9.32 -5.02 15.01
N ASN A 104 9.73 -4.48 13.86
CA ASN A 104 8.94 -4.43 12.63
C ASN A 104 7.56 -3.76 12.75
N VAL A 105 7.32 -2.98 13.80
CA VAL A 105 6.08 -2.22 14.02
C VAL A 105 6.41 -0.74 14.15
N ALA A 106 5.76 0.07 13.32
CA ALA A 106 5.89 1.51 13.36
C ALA A 106 4.55 2.22 13.39
N ARG A 107 4.55 3.48 13.81
CA ARG A 107 3.39 4.36 13.68
C ARG A 107 3.01 4.50 12.21
N ALA A 108 1.75 4.22 11.86
CA ALA A 108 1.22 4.50 10.54
C ALA A 108 1.26 6.00 10.27
N ASN A 109 1.20 6.43 9.00
CA ASN A 109 1.25 7.86 8.69
C ASN A 109 0.04 8.60 9.32
N GLU A 110 0.32 9.47 10.29
CA GLU A 110 -0.66 10.30 11.02
C GLU A 110 -0.73 11.72 10.45
N GLY A 111 -0.54 11.88 9.13
CA GLY A 111 -0.82 13.16 8.46
C GLY A 111 -2.16 13.76 8.95
N PRO A 112 -2.36 15.10 8.84
CA PRO A 112 -3.41 15.81 9.57
C PRO A 112 -4.78 15.10 9.60
N PRO A 113 -5.55 15.17 10.71
CA PRO A 113 -6.82 14.47 10.85
C PRO A 113 -7.81 14.70 9.71
N ASP A 114 -7.81 15.90 9.13
CA ASP A 114 -8.65 16.35 8.02
C ASP A 114 -8.20 15.82 6.64
N LEU A 115 -6.97 15.31 6.52
CA LEU A 115 -6.42 14.86 5.25
C LEU A 115 -6.95 13.46 4.90
N TYR A 116 -7.67 13.36 3.78
CA TYR A 116 -7.89 12.08 3.11
C TYR A 116 -6.58 11.59 2.46
N ILE A 117 -6.16 10.36 2.78
CA ILE A 117 -5.08 9.69 2.04
C ILE A 117 -5.75 8.81 0.98
N GLY A 118 -5.52 9.13 -0.30
CA GLY A 118 -6.13 8.43 -1.42
C GLY A 118 -5.80 6.94 -1.48
N SER A 119 -6.64 6.17 -2.16
CA SER A 119 -6.47 4.73 -2.35
C SER A 119 -5.15 4.39 -3.04
N HIS A 120 -4.43 3.42 -2.49
CA HIS A 120 -3.13 2.95 -3.00
C HIS A 120 -2.79 1.54 -2.50
N ASN A 121 -1.83 0.90 -3.17
CA ASN A 121 -1.12 -0.25 -2.61
C ASN A 121 0.12 0.25 -1.87
N GLU A 122 0.49 -0.41 -0.77
CA GLU A 122 1.75 -0.12 -0.08
C GLU A 122 2.89 -0.47 -1.05
N PHE A 123 3.80 0.49 -1.29
CA PHE A 123 4.83 0.41 -2.35
C PHE A 123 4.28 0.20 -3.78
N GLY A 124 3.08 0.69 -4.12
CA GLY A 124 2.52 0.65 -5.49
C GLY A 124 3.27 1.44 -6.58
N LEU A 125 4.43 2.01 -6.23
CA LEU A 125 5.37 2.73 -7.09
C LEU A 125 6.71 1.96 -7.28
N SER A 126 6.79 0.72 -6.79
CA SER A 126 7.98 -0.13 -6.79
C SER A 126 7.63 -1.56 -7.23
N ASN A 127 8.59 -2.31 -7.81
CA ASN A 127 8.48 -3.78 -7.96
C ASN A 127 9.00 -4.53 -6.72
N ILE A 128 9.50 -3.81 -5.72
CA ILE A 128 9.80 -4.32 -4.39
C ILE A 128 8.73 -3.78 -3.46
N PHE A 129 7.80 -4.65 -3.07
CA PHE A 129 6.64 -4.33 -2.26
C PHE A 129 6.33 -5.49 -1.30
N PRO A 130 5.71 -5.21 -0.15
CA PRO A 130 5.29 -6.26 0.76
C PRO A 130 4.11 -7.04 0.19
N SER A 131 4.06 -8.34 0.44
CA SER A 131 2.85 -9.14 0.16
C SER A 131 1.69 -8.76 1.10
N HIS A 132 2.01 -8.38 2.34
CA HIS A 132 1.02 -8.05 3.36
C HIS A 132 1.35 -6.75 4.08
N ILE A 133 0.32 -5.95 4.31
CA ILE A 133 0.34 -4.83 5.25
C ILE A 133 -0.63 -5.15 6.40
N CYS A 134 -0.14 -5.00 7.62
CA CYS A 134 -0.90 -5.27 8.83
C CYS A 134 -1.09 -3.96 9.61
N PHE A 135 -2.30 -3.73 10.11
CA PHE A 135 -2.62 -2.59 10.97
C PHE A 135 -3.13 -3.06 12.33
N TRP A 136 -2.76 -2.34 13.38
CA TRP A 136 -3.35 -2.51 14.72
C TRP A 136 -3.94 -1.19 15.22
N ALA A 137 -5.20 -1.24 15.63
CA ALA A 137 -5.96 -0.09 16.10
C ALA A 137 -5.81 0.12 17.60
N GLY A 138 -4.72 0.78 18.01
CA GLY A 138 -4.46 1.07 19.42
C GLY A 138 -5.36 2.15 20.02
N ILE A 139 -5.65 3.22 19.27
CA ILE A 139 -6.65 4.22 19.63
C ILE A 139 -7.54 4.49 18.42
N VAL A 140 -8.85 4.34 18.61
CA VAL A 140 -9.88 4.56 17.59
C VAL A 140 -10.57 5.90 17.84
N PRO A 141 -10.69 6.77 16.82
CA PRO A 141 -11.37 8.05 16.97
C PRO A 141 -12.89 7.84 17.14
N GLU A 142 -13.55 8.84 17.72
CA GLU A 142 -15.00 8.77 17.97
C GLU A 142 -15.82 8.77 16.67
N GLN A 143 -15.32 9.43 15.62
CA GLN A 143 -15.99 9.59 14.32
C GLN A 143 -14.97 9.63 13.19
N GLY A 144 -15.17 8.82 12.14
CA GLY A 144 -14.30 8.75 10.97
C GLY A 144 -13.01 7.96 11.22
N GLY A 145 -11.98 8.23 10.41
CA GLY A 145 -10.64 7.64 10.60
C GLY A 145 -10.53 6.16 10.21
N GLU A 146 -11.55 5.61 9.55
CA GLU A 146 -11.53 4.25 9.03
C GLU A 146 -10.41 4.09 7.99
N THR A 147 -9.89 2.86 7.93
CA THR A 147 -9.02 2.43 6.84
C THR A 147 -9.93 1.84 5.75
N ALA A 148 -10.25 2.64 4.73
CA ALA A 148 -11.10 2.20 3.64
C ALA A 148 -10.32 1.26 2.70
N LEU A 149 -10.95 0.17 2.28
CA LEU A 149 -10.34 -0.85 1.41
C LEU A 149 -11.05 -0.93 0.07
N ALA A 150 -10.31 -1.08 -1.02
CA ALA A 150 -10.85 -1.28 -2.36
C ALA A 150 -10.19 -2.49 -3.03
N SER A 151 -10.99 -3.38 -3.61
CA SER A 151 -10.48 -4.56 -4.33
C SER A 151 -9.91 -4.14 -5.69
N GLY A 152 -8.61 -4.38 -5.90
CA GLY A 152 -7.93 -4.09 -7.15
C GLY A 152 -8.49 -4.88 -8.34
N HIS A 153 -9.02 -6.08 -8.11
CA HIS A 153 -9.69 -6.86 -9.16
C HIS A 153 -11.04 -6.25 -9.56
N VAL A 154 -11.84 -5.81 -8.59
CA VAL A 154 -13.11 -5.11 -8.87
C VAL A 154 -12.86 -3.82 -9.63
N LEU A 155 -11.85 -3.03 -9.24
CA LEU A 155 -11.46 -1.82 -9.95
C LEU A 155 -11.04 -2.12 -11.39
N TYR A 156 -10.23 -3.17 -11.59
CA TYR A 156 -9.84 -3.62 -12.92
C TYR A 156 -11.05 -3.98 -13.79
N GLU A 157 -11.98 -4.81 -13.31
CA GLU A 157 -13.16 -5.23 -14.08
C GLU A 157 -14.06 -4.05 -14.45
N GLN A 158 -14.29 -3.13 -13.50
CA GLN A 158 -15.11 -1.93 -13.75
C GLN A 158 -14.45 -1.00 -14.77
N LEU A 159 -13.15 -0.73 -14.63
CA LEU A 159 -12.41 0.07 -15.61
C LEU A 159 -12.33 -0.62 -16.97
N ARG A 160 -12.19 -1.95 -17.01
CA ARG A 160 -12.18 -2.70 -18.27
C ARG A 160 -13.50 -2.57 -19.02
N LEU A 161 -14.61 -2.45 -18.30
CA LEU A 161 -15.93 -2.22 -18.88
C LEU A 161 -16.14 -0.77 -19.32
N LEU A 162 -15.73 0.20 -18.50
CA LEU A 162 -16.09 1.61 -18.66
C LEU A 162 -15.05 2.44 -19.45
N ALA A 163 -13.78 2.03 -19.43
CA ALA A 163 -12.66 2.70 -20.09
C ALA A 163 -11.62 1.66 -20.57
N PRO A 164 -11.96 0.78 -21.52
CA PRO A 164 -11.09 -0.30 -21.97
C PRO A 164 -9.74 0.22 -22.54
N GLU A 165 -9.75 1.37 -23.21
CA GLU A 165 -8.55 2.04 -23.74
C GLU A 165 -7.60 2.50 -22.62
N PHE A 166 -8.12 2.92 -21.47
CA PHE A 166 -7.30 3.28 -20.32
C PHE A 166 -6.58 2.05 -19.76
N ILE A 167 -7.32 0.94 -19.58
CA ILE A 167 -6.73 -0.33 -19.14
C ILE A 167 -5.72 -0.86 -20.15
N ASP A 168 -5.98 -0.72 -21.45
CA ASP A 168 -5.05 -1.15 -22.50
C ASP A 168 -3.75 -0.33 -22.44
N ALA A 169 -3.86 1.00 -22.32
CA ALA A 169 -2.70 1.87 -22.16
C ALA A 169 -1.91 1.56 -20.87
N LEU A 170 -2.58 1.33 -19.74
CA LEU A 170 -1.92 0.93 -18.49
C LEU A 170 -1.23 -0.45 -18.60
N THR A 171 -1.83 -1.38 -19.34
CA THR A 171 -1.26 -2.72 -19.56
C THR A 171 -0.02 -2.66 -20.44
N GLU A 172 -0.05 -1.87 -21.50
CA GLU A 172 1.06 -1.73 -22.45
C GLU A 172 2.20 -0.88 -21.88
N LYS A 173 1.87 0.26 -21.29
CA LYS A 173 2.84 1.30 -20.92
C LYS A 173 3.25 1.25 -19.45
N GLY A 174 2.42 0.71 -18.56
CA GLY A 174 2.60 0.91 -17.12
C GLY A 174 2.38 2.37 -16.70
N VAL A 175 2.99 2.76 -15.58
CA VAL A 175 2.83 4.09 -14.97
C VAL A 175 4.19 4.64 -14.56
N THR A 176 4.38 5.94 -14.73
CA THR A 176 5.52 6.71 -14.17
C THR A 176 5.04 7.57 -13.00
N TYR A 177 5.78 7.53 -11.90
CA TYR A 177 5.69 8.49 -10.80
C TYR A 177 6.98 9.31 -10.73
N THR A 178 6.88 10.62 -10.96
CA THR A 178 8.03 11.53 -10.84
C THR A 178 8.08 12.12 -9.44
N ILE A 179 9.22 11.94 -8.76
CA ILE A 179 9.41 12.36 -7.37
C ILE A 179 10.67 13.20 -7.26
N TYR A 180 10.52 14.37 -6.64
CA TYR A 180 11.65 15.20 -6.24
C TYR A 180 12.20 14.79 -4.87
N HIS A 181 13.51 14.59 -4.82
CA HIS A 181 14.28 14.29 -3.62
C HIS A 181 15.30 15.40 -3.35
N PRO A 182 15.12 16.20 -2.28
CA PRO A 182 16.10 17.21 -1.88
C PRO A 182 17.35 16.56 -1.28
N THR A 183 18.47 17.31 -1.32
CA THR A 183 19.75 16.91 -0.72
C THR A 183 19.63 16.62 0.77
N ASN A 184 18.85 17.45 1.48
CA ASN A 184 18.59 17.34 2.91
C ASN A 184 17.11 17.06 3.17
N ASN A 185 16.82 16.44 4.32
CA ASN A 185 15.45 16.27 4.77
C ASN A 185 14.76 17.63 4.94
N ILE A 186 13.54 17.77 4.43
CA ILE A 186 12.72 18.96 4.65
C ILE A 186 12.23 18.95 6.11
N PRO A 187 12.58 19.95 6.96
CA PRO A 187 12.11 20.02 8.34
C PRO A 187 10.58 20.10 8.41
N ASN A 188 9.97 19.56 9.47
CA ASN A 188 8.54 19.67 9.76
C ASN A 188 7.59 19.12 8.68
N THR A 189 8.05 18.19 7.84
CA THR A 189 7.17 17.44 6.94
C THR A 189 7.19 15.96 7.28
N ALA A 190 6.04 15.29 7.18
CA ALA A 190 5.95 13.83 7.28
C ALA A 190 6.62 13.12 6.10
N TRP A 191 6.95 13.86 5.04
CA TRP A 191 7.57 13.40 3.82
C TRP A 191 9.09 13.41 3.98
N GLY A 192 9.67 12.26 4.32
CA GLY A 192 11.10 12.00 4.31
C GLY A 192 11.65 11.81 2.89
N ASN A 193 11.43 12.77 2.00
CA ASN A 193 11.82 12.65 0.59
C ASN A 193 13.32 12.86 0.30
N GLY A 194 14.15 13.10 1.32
CA GLY A 194 15.58 13.32 1.12
C GLY A 194 16.26 12.13 0.42
N ILE A 195 17.26 12.41 -0.43
CA ILE A 195 17.93 11.41 -1.27
C ILE A 195 18.42 10.20 -0.46
N LEU A 196 19.18 10.42 0.61
CA LEU A 196 19.74 9.34 1.41
C LEU A 196 18.69 8.60 2.25
N ASN A 197 17.57 9.25 2.58
CA ASN A 197 16.47 8.57 3.27
C ASN A 197 15.76 7.57 2.35
N ALA A 198 15.54 7.95 1.09
CA ALA A 198 14.88 7.11 0.10
C ALA A 198 15.81 6.04 -0.48
N TRP A 199 17.05 6.41 -0.82
CA TRP A 199 17.94 5.61 -1.67
C TRP A 199 19.32 5.34 -1.06
N GLY A 200 19.57 5.78 0.17
CA GLY A 200 20.88 5.72 0.81
C GLY A 200 21.17 4.42 1.57
N SER A 201 20.40 3.35 1.37
CA SER A 201 20.51 2.11 2.18
C SER A 201 21.92 1.48 2.14
N GLN A 202 22.63 1.64 1.03
CA GLN A 202 23.98 1.13 0.80
C GLN A 202 25.09 2.18 1.01
N VAL A 203 24.71 3.43 1.30
CA VAL A 203 25.64 4.55 1.45
C VAL A 203 26.25 4.53 2.86
N THR A 204 27.56 4.73 2.92
CA THR A 204 28.33 4.78 4.17
C THR A 204 29.06 6.12 4.29
N PRO A 205 29.44 6.55 5.50
CA PRO A 205 30.19 7.80 5.70
C PRO A 205 31.58 7.85 5.02
N LYS A 206 32.06 6.74 4.45
CA LYS A 206 33.35 6.66 3.75
C LYS A 206 33.24 6.80 2.23
N ASP A 207 32.01 6.81 1.70
CA ASP A 207 31.79 6.94 0.26
C ASP A 207 32.03 8.38 -0.19
N ASP A 208 32.76 8.55 -1.31
CA ASP A 208 32.84 9.83 -2.00
C ASP A 208 31.55 10.15 -2.77
N ASP A 209 31.37 11.40 -3.18
CA ASP A 209 30.16 11.87 -3.87
C ASP A 209 29.82 11.03 -5.12
N GLY A 210 30.83 10.61 -5.89
CA GLY A 210 30.64 9.76 -7.07
C GLY A 210 30.16 8.35 -6.73
N THR A 211 30.61 7.80 -5.61
CA THR A 211 30.17 6.51 -5.08
C THR A 211 28.77 6.59 -4.48
N VAL A 212 28.44 7.69 -3.80
CA VAL A 212 27.08 7.97 -3.32
C VAL A 212 26.10 8.01 -4.50
N LYS A 213 26.39 8.80 -5.56
CA LYS A 213 25.52 8.90 -6.74
C LYS A 213 25.27 7.52 -7.37
N ARG A 214 26.32 6.72 -7.61
CA ARG A 214 26.19 5.37 -8.18
C ARG A 214 25.36 4.42 -7.31
N LYS A 215 25.51 4.46 -5.99
CA LYS A 215 24.73 3.61 -5.07
C LYS A 215 23.26 4.01 -5.05
N VAL A 216 22.97 5.30 -5.04
CA VAL A 216 21.60 5.84 -5.14
C VAL A 216 20.94 5.41 -6.45
N GLU A 217 21.65 5.58 -7.58
CA GLU A 217 21.18 5.15 -8.91
C GLU A 217 20.91 3.64 -8.97
N ALA A 218 21.77 2.82 -8.34
CA ALA A 218 21.57 1.39 -8.26
C ALA A 218 20.33 0.99 -7.46
N GLU A 219 20.05 1.67 -6.33
CA GLU A 219 18.82 1.44 -5.54
C GLU A 219 17.55 1.86 -6.31
N ILE A 220 17.61 2.95 -7.09
CA ILE A 220 16.50 3.35 -7.98
C ILE A 220 16.27 2.31 -9.07
N LYS A 221 17.34 1.77 -9.67
CA LYS A 221 17.23 0.66 -10.64
C LYS A 221 16.76 -0.65 -10.01
N ARG A 222 16.97 -0.82 -8.70
CA ARG A 222 16.54 -2.03 -7.97
C ARG A 222 15.03 -2.11 -7.82
N ILE A 223 14.33 -0.98 -7.69
CA ILE A 223 12.84 -0.98 -7.65
C ILE A 223 12.22 -1.24 -9.03
N SER A 224 12.90 -0.86 -10.11
CA SER A 224 12.55 -1.21 -11.49
C SER A 224 13.72 -0.86 -12.42
N PRO A 225 14.14 -1.77 -13.32
CA PRO A 225 15.16 -1.49 -14.33
C PRO A 225 14.82 -0.32 -15.27
N GLU A 226 13.54 -0.04 -15.49
CA GLU A 226 13.02 1.03 -16.36
C GLU A 226 13.02 2.41 -15.67
N SER A 227 13.14 2.44 -14.35
CA SER A 227 13.17 3.67 -13.56
C SER A 227 14.43 4.49 -13.87
N THR A 228 14.31 5.80 -13.92
CA THR A 228 15.43 6.71 -14.24
C THR A 228 15.56 7.79 -13.18
N CYS A 229 16.70 8.47 -13.14
CA CYS A 229 16.85 9.64 -12.29
C CYS A 229 17.76 10.71 -12.92
N GLU A 230 17.55 11.94 -12.48
CA GLU A 230 18.25 13.13 -12.97
C GLU A 230 18.70 13.99 -11.79
N TRP A 231 20.01 14.18 -11.67
CA TRP A 231 20.62 15.05 -10.67
C TRP A 231 20.51 16.50 -11.09
N ILE A 232 20.14 17.38 -10.16
CA ILE A 232 20.02 18.81 -10.41
C ILE A 232 21.38 19.46 -10.19
N GLU A 233 22.01 19.94 -11.26
CA GLU A 233 23.38 20.47 -11.23
C GLU A 233 23.44 22.00 -11.00
N GLU A 234 22.34 22.72 -11.27
CA GLU A 234 22.26 24.18 -11.21
C GLU A 234 20.94 24.67 -10.59
N GLY A 235 20.90 25.96 -10.21
CA GLY A 235 19.71 26.62 -9.65
C GLY A 235 19.50 26.38 -8.14
N GLU A 236 18.33 26.82 -7.66
CA GLU A 236 17.96 26.77 -6.23
C GLU A 236 17.89 25.34 -5.67
N TYR A 237 17.61 24.36 -6.53
CA TYR A 237 17.48 22.94 -6.15
C TYR A 237 18.75 22.11 -6.40
N LYS A 238 19.89 22.76 -6.62
CA LYS A 238 21.17 22.09 -6.87
C LYS A 238 21.49 21.03 -5.80
N GLY A 239 21.91 19.85 -6.27
CA GLY A 239 22.19 18.68 -5.44
C GLY A 239 20.98 17.78 -5.18
N GLY A 240 19.77 18.23 -5.52
CA GLY A 240 18.57 17.41 -5.52
C GLY A 240 18.55 16.40 -6.67
N LEU A 241 17.53 15.53 -6.65
CA LEU A 241 17.37 14.43 -7.59
C LEU A 241 15.89 14.29 -7.97
N TYR A 242 15.60 14.21 -9.26
CA TYR A 242 14.32 13.69 -9.74
C TYR A 242 14.43 12.20 -9.99
N SER A 243 13.55 11.39 -9.40
CA SER A 243 13.39 9.98 -9.79
C SER A 243 12.09 9.81 -10.59
N LYS A 244 12.16 9.07 -11.69
CA LYS A 244 11.00 8.59 -12.45
C LYS A 244 10.86 7.10 -12.19
N GLN A 245 9.93 6.75 -11.32
CA GLN A 245 9.69 5.38 -10.92
C GLN A 245 8.67 4.76 -11.85
N ARG A 246 9.12 3.82 -12.68
CA ARG A 246 8.32 3.22 -13.74
C ARG A 246 7.94 1.80 -13.36
N VAL A 247 6.65 1.53 -13.22
CA VAL A 247 6.17 0.21 -12.78
C VAL A 247 4.90 -0.21 -13.51
N PRO A 248 4.60 -1.52 -13.57
CA PRO A 248 3.29 -1.99 -14.01
C PRO A 248 2.16 -1.41 -13.16
N ALA A 249 1.05 -1.03 -13.80
CA ALA A 249 -0.18 -0.64 -13.09
C ALA A 249 -1.07 -1.84 -12.74
N ILE A 250 -0.94 -2.92 -13.51
CA ILE A 250 -1.79 -4.11 -13.43
C ILE A 250 -0.89 -5.31 -13.24
N ARG A 251 -1.17 -6.09 -12.20
CA ARG A 251 -0.44 -7.30 -11.85
C ARG A 251 -1.36 -8.51 -11.90
N LYS A 252 -0.78 -9.69 -11.95
CA LYS A 252 -1.47 -10.97 -11.86
C LYS A 252 -1.34 -11.52 -10.44
N GLN A 253 -2.46 -11.72 -9.77
CA GLN A 253 -2.48 -12.27 -8.41
C GLN A 253 -2.00 -13.74 -8.45
N PRO A 254 -1.00 -14.16 -7.66
CA PRO A 254 -0.30 -15.44 -7.86
C PRO A 254 -1.15 -16.71 -7.77
N ASN A 255 -2.15 -16.76 -6.88
CA ASN A 255 -2.89 -17.98 -6.56
C ASN A 255 -4.22 -18.09 -7.32
N THR A 256 -4.84 -16.95 -7.58
CA THR A 256 -6.13 -16.83 -8.28
C THR A 256 -5.96 -16.53 -9.76
N ASN A 257 -4.76 -16.09 -10.19
CA ASN A 257 -4.44 -15.63 -11.53
C ASN A 257 -5.27 -14.43 -12.02
N LEU A 258 -5.99 -13.75 -11.11
CA LEU A 258 -6.83 -12.62 -11.46
C LEU A 258 -5.98 -11.36 -11.74
N PRO A 259 -6.36 -10.54 -12.73
CA PRO A 259 -5.78 -9.22 -12.92
C PRO A 259 -6.21 -8.29 -11.78
N VAL A 260 -5.26 -7.56 -11.21
CA VAL A 260 -5.48 -6.62 -10.11
C VAL A 260 -4.82 -5.29 -10.43
N LEU A 261 -5.55 -4.19 -10.20
CA LEU A 261 -4.99 -2.85 -10.26
C LEU A 261 -4.10 -2.61 -9.03
N PHE A 262 -2.78 -2.68 -9.21
CA PHE A 262 -1.76 -2.47 -8.18
C PHE A 262 -1.00 -1.18 -8.49
N CYS A 263 -1.40 -0.06 -7.87
CA CYS A 263 -0.85 1.26 -8.22
C CYS A 263 -1.16 2.32 -7.16
N ASN A 264 -0.62 3.53 -7.38
CA ASN A 264 -0.83 4.73 -6.58
C ASN A 264 -1.47 5.87 -7.40
N LEU A 265 -2.19 5.56 -8.48
CA LEU A 265 -2.78 6.56 -9.38
C LEU A 265 -3.65 7.57 -8.63
N VAL A 266 -4.60 7.08 -7.82
CA VAL A 266 -5.54 7.94 -7.07
C VAL A 266 -4.82 8.76 -6.00
N SER A 267 -3.94 8.13 -5.21
CA SER A 267 -3.25 8.84 -4.12
C SER A 267 -2.30 9.93 -4.63
N VAL A 268 -1.60 9.70 -5.76
CA VAL A 268 -0.73 10.70 -6.38
C VAL A 268 -1.55 11.80 -7.05
N TYR A 269 -2.60 11.44 -7.78
CA TYR A 269 -3.50 12.40 -8.43
C TYR A 269 -4.15 13.35 -7.42
N LEU A 270 -4.77 12.83 -6.36
CA LEU A 270 -5.36 13.65 -5.30
C LEU A 270 -4.32 14.53 -4.59
N GLY A 271 -3.09 14.04 -4.46
CA GLY A 271 -1.98 14.83 -3.95
C GLY A 271 -1.68 16.06 -4.83
N ALA A 272 -1.66 15.88 -6.15
CA ALA A 272 -1.45 16.97 -7.10
C ALA A 272 -2.64 17.95 -7.13
N VAL A 273 -3.87 17.44 -7.12
CA VAL A 273 -5.10 18.26 -7.04
C VAL A 273 -5.08 19.13 -5.78
N LYS A 274 -4.80 18.53 -4.61
CA LYS A 274 -4.77 19.27 -3.33
C LYS A 274 -3.73 20.39 -3.32
N LEU A 275 -2.62 20.19 -4.02
CA LEU A 275 -1.52 21.15 -4.07
C LEU A 275 -1.63 22.15 -5.25
N GLY A 276 -2.63 22.00 -6.11
CA GLY A 276 -2.77 22.85 -7.30
C GLY A 276 -1.67 22.62 -8.35
N THR A 277 -1.09 21.41 -8.39
CA THR A 277 0.08 21.07 -9.22
C THR A 277 -0.26 20.11 -10.35
N VAL A 278 -1.54 20.01 -10.73
CA VAL A 278 -1.99 19.15 -11.84
C VAL A 278 -1.45 19.66 -13.17
N ASP A 279 -1.44 20.98 -13.38
CA ASP A 279 -0.89 21.61 -14.56
C ASP A 279 0.60 21.96 -14.38
N PRO A 280 1.38 22.00 -15.48
CA PRO A 280 2.75 22.50 -15.45
C PRO A 280 2.82 23.93 -14.86
N PRO A 281 3.87 24.26 -14.08
CA PRO A 281 5.12 23.51 -13.93
C PRO A 281 5.11 22.44 -12.81
N HIS A 282 3.95 22.12 -12.23
CA HIS A 282 3.80 21.15 -11.12
C HIS A 282 4.51 21.51 -9.80
N HIS A 283 4.88 22.79 -9.61
CA HIS A 283 5.41 23.31 -8.36
C HIS A 283 4.33 24.09 -7.59
N THR A 284 4.30 23.93 -6.27
CA THR A 284 3.57 24.87 -5.39
C THR A 284 4.27 26.23 -5.36
N GLU A 285 3.61 27.25 -4.80
CA GLU A 285 4.23 28.56 -4.53
C GLU A 285 5.48 28.47 -3.66
N THR A 286 5.56 27.43 -2.81
CA THR A 286 6.73 27.13 -1.96
C THR A 286 7.81 26.30 -2.68
N GLY A 287 7.66 26.05 -3.98
CA GLY A 287 8.62 25.30 -4.79
C GLY A 287 8.52 23.78 -4.70
N PHE A 288 7.53 23.24 -3.98
CA PHE A 288 7.37 21.80 -3.83
C PHE A 288 6.84 21.16 -5.11
N TYR A 289 7.61 20.24 -5.69
CA TYR A 289 7.27 19.57 -6.95
C TYR A 289 6.39 18.33 -6.71
N LYS A 290 5.19 18.32 -7.30
CA LYS A 290 4.21 17.21 -7.18
C LYS A 290 3.36 17.05 -8.45
N PRO A 291 3.87 16.44 -9.52
CA PRO A 291 3.07 16.21 -10.73
C PRO A 291 2.00 15.12 -10.52
N PRO A 292 0.95 15.08 -11.36
CA PRO A 292 0.05 13.94 -11.46
C PRO A 292 0.80 12.70 -12.00
N PRO A 293 0.23 11.48 -11.85
CA PRO A 293 0.82 10.29 -12.46
C PRO A 293 0.77 10.37 -13.99
N GLN A 294 1.75 9.75 -14.64
CA GLN A 294 1.87 9.68 -16.10
C GLN A 294 1.86 8.20 -16.54
N TYR A 295 1.61 7.93 -17.82
CA TYR A 295 1.89 6.61 -18.37
C TYR A 295 3.39 6.31 -18.30
N GLY A 296 3.79 5.04 -18.39
CA GLY A 296 5.21 4.67 -18.27
C GLY A 296 6.11 5.20 -19.40
N ASP A 297 5.53 5.69 -20.51
CA ASP A 297 6.24 6.44 -21.57
C ASP A 297 6.32 7.95 -21.30
N ASP A 298 5.97 8.37 -20.08
CA ASP A 298 5.88 9.75 -19.60
C ASP A 298 4.79 10.61 -20.28
N THR A 299 3.92 10.03 -21.11
CA THR A 299 2.76 10.76 -21.64
C THR A 299 1.71 11.01 -20.54
N PRO A 300 1.00 12.16 -20.56
CA PRO A 300 -0.03 12.43 -19.56
C PRO A 300 -1.17 11.41 -19.58
N ILE A 301 -1.66 11.02 -18.41
CA ILE A 301 -2.92 10.28 -18.28
C ILE A 301 -4.07 11.30 -18.34
N PRO A 302 -5.06 11.13 -19.25
CA PRO A 302 -6.24 11.98 -19.26
C PRO A 302 -6.93 12.04 -17.89
N MET A 303 -7.23 13.25 -17.40
CA MET A 303 -7.80 13.44 -16.06
C MET A 303 -9.14 12.74 -15.88
N GLU A 304 -9.94 12.63 -16.95
CA GLU A 304 -11.22 11.92 -16.93
C GLU A 304 -11.08 10.44 -16.50
N TYR A 305 -9.97 9.78 -16.82
CA TYR A 305 -9.70 8.42 -16.37
C TYR A 305 -9.30 8.36 -14.89
N LEU A 306 -8.58 9.36 -14.40
CA LEU A 306 -8.21 9.46 -12.99
C LEU A 306 -9.44 9.80 -12.13
N ASP A 307 -10.33 10.67 -12.61
CA ASP A 307 -11.60 11.00 -11.98
C ASP A 307 -12.57 9.81 -11.98
N LEU A 308 -12.63 9.04 -13.09
CA LEU A 308 -13.39 7.80 -13.16
C LEU A 308 -12.88 6.78 -12.15
N LEU A 309 -11.56 6.54 -12.08
CA LEU A 309 -10.97 5.62 -11.12
C LEU A 309 -11.23 6.07 -9.67
N LEU A 310 -11.09 7.36 -9.37
CA LEU A 310 -11.46 7.91 -8.06
C LEU A 310 -12.92 7.62 -7.71
N SER A 311 -13.84 7.88 -8.64
CA SER A 311 -15.27 7.63 -8.46
C SER A 311 -15.56 6.14 -8.20
N LEU A 312 -14.91 5.25 -8.94
CA LEU A 312 -15.04 3.80 -8.74
C LEU A 312 -14.52 3.37 -7.36
N VAL A 313 -13.35 3.88 -6.94
CA VAL A 313 -12.82 3.65 -5.59
C VAL A 313 -13.85 4.07 -4.52
N GLU A 314 -14.45 5.25 -4.63
CA GLU A 314 -15.45 5.71 -3.66
C GLU A 314 -16.72 4.85 -3.65
N GLN A 315 -17.16 4.39 -4.82
CA GLN A 315 -18.35 3.55 -4.96
C GLN A 315 -18.13 2.13 -4.43
N THR A 316 -16.94 1.56 -4.64
CA THR A 316 -16.66 0.15 -4.34
C THR A 316 -15.94 -0.07 -3.01
N ARG A 317 -15.37 0.97 -2.39
CA ARG A 317 -14.63 0.82 -1.13
C ARG A 317 -15.52 0.31 0.01
N THR A 318 -14.93 -0.47 0.88
CA THR A 318 -15.51 -0.89 2.16
C THR A 318 -15.00 0.02 3.27
N MET A 319 -15.86 0.32 4.23
CA MET A 319 -15.53 1.16 5.38
C MET A 319 -15.97 0.42 6.64
N THR A 320 -15.17 -0.56 7.05
CA THR A 320 -15.42 -1.24 8.33
C THR A 320 -14.88 -0.36 9.45
N ARG A 321 -15.75 -0.03 10.40
CA ARG A 321 -15.35 0.77 11.56
C ARG A 321 -14.37 -0.02 12.43
N TRP A 322 -13.27 0.63 12.77
CA TRP A 322 -12.31 0.11 13.74
C TRP A 322 -12.96 -0.07 15.10
N GLU A 323 -12.60 -1.16 15.78
CA GLU A 323 -12.72 -1.32 17.22
C GLU A 323 -11.34 -1.32 17.85
N SER A 324 -11.28 -0.99 19.14
CA SER A 324 -10.02 -1.00 19.89
C SER A 324 -9.39 -2.39 19.80
N ASN A 325 -8.09 -2.43 19.52
CA ASN A 325 -7.28 -3.64 19.42
C ASN A 325 -7.57 -4.55 18.22
N ASP A 326 -8.38 -4.11 17.25
CA ASP A 326 -8.50 -4.83 15.99
C ASP A 326 -7.13 -4.99 15.32
N VAL A 327 -6.87 -6.18 14.78
CA VAL A 327 -5.74 -6.46 13.90
C VAL A 327 -6.26 -6.68 12.49
N MET A 328 -5.92 -5.79 11.56
CA MET A 328 -6.25 -5.94 10.14
C MET A 328 -5.04 -6.46 9.38
N ILE A 329 -5.25 -7.45 8.52
CA ILE A 329 -4.24 -8.03 7.64
C ILE A 329 -4.75 -7.87 6.21
N ILE A 330 -3.99 -7.19 5.36
CA ILE A 330 -4.40 -6.88 3.99
C ILE A 330 -3.49 -7.64 3.03
N ASN A 331 -4.08 -8.31 2.04
CA ASN A 331 -3.37 -8.79 0.87
C ASN A 331 -3.02 -7.58 0.00
N ASN A 332 -1.80 -7.08 0.13
CA ASN A 332 -1.38 -5.84 -0.53
C ASN A 332 -1.38 -5.97 -2.05
N ILE A 333 -1.30 -7.19 -2.60
CA ILE A 333 -1.36 -7.44 -4.04
C ILE A 333 -2.76 -7.18 -4.59
N SER A 334 -3.80 -7.63 -3.88
CA SER A 334 -5.18 -7.59 -4.37
C SER A 334 -6.01 -6.44 -3.83
N THR A 335 -5.55 -5.74 -2.78
CA THR A 335 -6.34 -4.75 -2.06
C THR A 335 -5.58 -3.44 -1.90
N GLN A 336 -6.21 -2.35 -2.36
CA GLN A 336 -5.80 -1.00 -2.05
C GLN A 336 -6.40 -0.55 -0.72
N HIS A 337 -5.70 0.35 -0.03
CA HIS A 337 -6.16 0.95 1.21
C HIS A 337 -6.05 2.49 1.16
N SER A 338 -6.83 3.15 2.00
CA SER A 338 -6.90 4.60 2.14
C SER A 338 -7.16 4.97 3.59
N ARG A 339 -6.96 6.24 3.95
CA ARG A 339 -7.30 6.77 5.28
C ARG A 339 -8.35 7.85 5.15
N LEU A 340 -9.52 7.61 5.75
CA LEU A 340 -10.56 8.63 5.84
C LEU A 340 -10.19 9.71 6.87
N PRO A 341 -10.66 10.96 6.67
CA PRO A 341 -10.56 11.99 7.69
C PRO A 341 -11.28 11.58 8.98
N TRP A 342 -10.89 12.18 10.10
CA TRP A 342 -11.63 12.13 11.36
C TRP A 342 -11.69 13.52 11.99
N THR A 343 -12.76 13.76 12.77
CA THR A 343 -13.06 15.09 13.31
C THR A 343 -12.97 15.17 14.83
N LYS A 344 -13.04 14.04 15.53
CA LYS A 344 -13.07 14.02 17.00
C LYS A 344 -12.32 12.82 17.59
N GLY A 345 -11.47 13.11 18.58
CA GLY A 345 -10.64 12.13 19.28
C GLY A 345 -9.31 11.87 18.61
N ASP A 346 -8.43 11.18 19.34
CA ASP A 346 -7.15 10.74 18.83
C ASP A 346 -7.30 9.46 18.00
N ARG A 347 -6.36 9.25 17.08
CA ARG A 347 -6.27 8.02 16.29
C ARG A 347 -4.83 7.54 16.28
N HIS A 348 -4.59 6.38 16.88
CA HIS A 348 -3.29 5.72 16.87
C HIS A 348 -3.43 4.35 16.21
N VAL A 349 -2.95 4.26 14.97
CA VAL A 349 -2.87 3.01 14.23
C VAL A 349 -1.40 2.69 13.98
N LEU A 350 -1.00 1.47 14.31
CA LEU A 350 0.34 0.96 14.00
C LEU A 350 0.30 0.15 12.72
N ALA A 351 1.41 0.13 12.00
CA ALA A 351 1.58 -0.60 10.74
C ALA A 351 2.80 -1.53 10.81
N SER A 352 2.71 -2.64 10.08
CA SER A 352 3.78 -3.62 9.94
C SER A 352 3.73 -4.26 8.54
N LEU A 353 4.89 -4.47 7.91
CA LEU A 353 5.01 -4.88 6.50
C LEU A 353 5.74 -6.21 6.38
N TRP A 354 5.20 -7.12 5.56
CA TRP A 354 5.65 -8.52 5.53
C TRP A 354 5.68 -9.14 4.13
N ASP A 355 6.69 -9.98 3.93
CA ASP A 355 6.94 -10.81 2.76
C ASP A 355 6.62 -12.28 3.10
N SER A 356 5.69 -12.86 2.34
CA SER A 356 5.28 -14.27 2.46
C SER A 356 5.87 -15.14 1.35
N GLY A 357 6.51 -14.54 0.34
CA GLY A 357 6.93 -15.19 -0.89
C GLY A 357 5.96 -14.95 -2.05
N LEU A 358 4.74 -14.49 -1.79
CA LEU A 358 3.76 -14.13 -2.82
C LEU A 358 4.22 -12.96 -3.68
N GLU A 359 4.91 -11.99 -3.09
CA GLU A 359 5.45 -10.83 -3.79
C GLU A 359 6.41 -11.23 -4.92
N LYS A 360 7.20 -12.30 -4.73
CA LYS A 360 8.14 -12.83 -5.74
C LYS A 360 7.46 -13.61 -6.85
N ARG A 361 6.26 -14.14 -6.61
CA ARG A 361 5.44 -14.86 -7.61
C ARG A 361 4.47 -13.93 -8.35
N THR A 362 4.43 -12.66 -8.00
CA THR A 362 3.52 -11.69 -8.61
C THR A 362 4.09 -11.19 -9.93
N GLU A 363 3.38 -11.47 -11.02
CA GLU A 363 3.80 -11.14 -12.37
C GLU A 363 3.11 -9.87 -12.87
N THR A 364 3.72 -9.19 -13.84
CA THR A 364 3.04 -8.17 -14.64
C THR A 364 1.90 -8.82 -15.43
N TRP A 365 0.72 -8.21 -15.42
CA TRP A 365 -0.38 -8.69 -16.23
C TRP A 365 -0.10 -8.47 -17.72
N SER A 366 -0.29 -9.51 -18.54
CA SER A 366 -0.23 -9.42 -19.99
C SER A 366 -1.47 -10.06 -20.60
N ARG A 367 -1.96 -9.49 -21.72
CA ARG A 367 -3.17 -9.98 -22.41
C ARG A 367 -2.95 -11.35 -23.07
N THR A 368 -1.71 -11.81 -23.24
CA THR A 368 -1.33 -12.99 -24.04
C THR A 368 -1.59 -14.35 -23.38
N ALA A 369 -2.18 -14.41 -22.18
CA ALA A 369 -2.52 -15.67 -21.51
C ALA A 369 -3.87 -16.30 -21.92
N ARG A 370 -4.42 -15.97 -23.11
CA ARG A 370 -5.56 -16.68 -23.72
C ARG A 370 -5.21 -17.08 -25.15
N ASN A 371 -4.74 -18.33 -25.29
CA ASN A 371 -5.01 -19.28 -26.38
C ASN A 371 -3.95 -20.39 -26.35
N SER A 372 -4.13 -21.35 -25.43
CA SER A 372 -3.47 -22.66 -25.54
C SER A 372 -4.35 -23.74 -24.91
N THR A 373 -5.60 -23.82 -25.40
CA THR A 373 -6.45 -25.01 -25.31
C THR A 373 -7.45 -24.92 -26.46
N GLU A 374 -7.03 -25.37 -27.64
CA GLU A 374 -7.89 -26.04 -28.62
C GLU A 374 -7.49 -27.52 -28.66
#